data_AF-R4WLN2-F1
#
_entry.id   AF-R4WLN2-F1
#
_cell.length_a   1.000
_cell.length_b   1.000
_cell.length_c   1.000
_cell.angle_alpha   90.00
_cell.angle_beta   90.00
_cell.angle_gamma   90.00
#
_symmetry.space_group_name_H-M   'P 1'
#
loop_
_entity.id
_entity.type
_entity.pdbx_description
1 polymer ?
#
loop_
_entity_poly.entity_id
_entity_poly.type
_entity_poly.pdbx_seq_one_letter_code
_entity_poly.pdbx_strand_id
1 'polypeptide(L)' 'GSGYQFVHAADMMYCAENHVRMMKTGESGLTVFRLLTKKGSWVWVQANARLVYKAGKPDCIIAQQRALSND' A
#
# COMPACT_ATOMS: atom_id res chain seq x y z
N GLY A 1 14.23 0.52 -6.36
CA GLY A 1 13.85 0.48 -4.92
C GLY A 1 12.42 -0.04 -4.79
N SER A 2 12.04 -0.55 -3.62
CA SER A 2 10.69 -1.08 -3.36
C SER A 2 9.74 0.01 -2.85
N GLY A 3 8.43 -0.19 -2.90
CA GLY A 3 7.46 0.76 -2.34
C GLY A 3 7.64 1.02 -0.83
N TYR A 4 8.18 0.07 -0.07
CA TYR A 4 8.38 0.18 1.38
C TYR A 4 9.35 1.30 1.77
N GLN A 5 10.25 1.72 0.88
CA GLN A 5 11.16 2.84 1.14
C GLN A 5 10.42 4.18 1.36
N PHE A 6 9.15 4.26 0.93
CA PHE A 6 8.30 5.44 1.06
C PHE A 6 7.27 5.31 2.19
N VAL A 7 7.25 4.19 2.92
CA VAL A 7 6.35 3.99 4.05
C VAL A 7 7.05 4.46 5.33
N HIS A 8 6.39 5.27 6.14
CA HIS A 8 6.92 5.70 7.42
C HIS A 8 7.22 4.47 8.32
N ALA A 9 8.34 4.48 9.04
CA ALA A 9 8.81 3.30 9.79
C ALA A 9 7.77 2.74 10.76
N ALA A 10 7.03 3.60 11.46
CA ALA A 10 5.97 3.21 12.39
C ALA A 10 4.73 2.57 11.71
N ASP A 11 4.58 2.69 10.39
CA ASP A 11 3.45 2.12 9.64
C ASP A 11 3.84 0.85 8.86
N MET A 12 5.12 0.45 8.94
CA MET A 12 5.69 -0.62 8.11
C MET A 12 5.08 -1.98 8.41
N MET A 13 4.86 -2.30 9.69
CA MET A 13 4.30 -3.59 10.11
C MET A 13 2.90 -3.80 9.50
N TYR A 14 2.01 -2.82 9.64
CA TYR A 14 0.65 -2.87 9.09
C TYR A 14 0.65 -2.98 7.56
N CYS A 15 1.53 -2.23 6.89
CA CYS A 15 1.67 -2.33 5.43
C CYS A 15 2.16 -3.72 4.99
N ALA A 16 3.10 -4.31 5.73
CA ALA A 16 3.62 -5.64 5.45
C ALA A 16 2.59 -6.74 5.68
N GLU A 17 1.83 -6.67 6.77
CA GLU A 17 0.73 -7.58 7.06
C GLU A 17 -0.35 -7.55 5.97
N ASN A 18 -0.76 -6.36 5.55
CA ASN A 18 -1.73 -6.18 4.47
C ASN A 18 -1.21 -6.67 3.11
N HIS A 19 0.09 -6.52 2.85
CA HIS A 19 0.72 -7.10 1.67
C HIS A 19 0.70 -8.64 1.74
N VAL A 20 1.07 -9.25 2.86
CA VAL A 20 1.00 -10.72 3.03
C VAL A 20 -0.43 -11.22 2.87
N ARG A 21 -1.42 -10.51 3.43
CA ARG A 21 -2.84 -10.81 3.24
C ARG A 21 -3.21 -10.84 1.76
N MET A 22 -2.87 -9.78 1.02
CA MET A 22 -3.13 -9.69 -0.42
C MET A 22 -2.49 -10.84 -1.21
N MET A 23 -1.28 -11.27 -0.86
CA MET A 23 -0.65 -12.40 -1.54
C MET A 23 -1.38 -13.73 -1.31
N LYS A 24 -2.10 -13.85 -0.19
CA LYS A 24 -2.88 -15.06 0.16
C LYS A 24 -4.31 -15.02 -0.34
N THR A 25 -4.94 -13.85 -0.33
CA THR A 25 -6.40 -13.70 -0.56
C THR A 25 -6.76 -12.92 -1.81
N GLY A 26 -5.78 -12.28 -2.46
CA GLY A 26 -5.99 -11.44 -3.64
C GLY A 26 -6.23 -9.96 -3.34
N GLU A 27 -6.40 -9.55 -2.07
CA GLU A 27 -6.67 -8.16 -1.68
C GLU A 27 -6.04 -7.77 -0.33
N SER A 28 -5.62 -6.52 -0.19
CA SER A 28 -4.98 -6.02 1.02
C SER A 28 -5.96 -5.60 2.11
N GLY A 29 -7.21 -5.30 1.73
CA GLY A 29 -8.12 -4.50 2.56
C GLY A 29 -7.74 -3.02 2.60
N LEU A 30 -8.56 -2.23 3.28
CA LEU A 30 -8.36 -0.79 3.46
C LEU A 30 -7.32 -0.52 4.55
N THR A 31 -6.38 0.37 4.29
CA THR A 31 -5.34 0.77 5.24
C THR A 31 -5.09 2.27 5.17
N VAL A 32 -4.67 2.87 6.28
CA VAL A 32 -4.25 4.27 6.36
C VAL A 32 -2.82 4.31 6.88
N PHE A 33 -1.92 4.97 6.15
CA PHE A 33 -0.51 5.07 6.52
C PHE A 33 0.11 6.37 5.99
N ARG A 34 1.33 6.68 6.43
CA ARG A 34 2.10 7.84 5.94
C ARG A 34 2.99 7.46 4.77
N LEU A 35 2.85 8.20 3.67
CA LEU A 35 3.67 8.09 2.47
C LEU A 35 4.66 9.26 2.37
N LEU A 36 5.93 8.97 2.09
CA LEU A 36 6.98 9.96 1.90
C LEU A 36 6.80 10.65 0.55
N THR A 37 6.64 11.97 0.57
CA THR A 37 6.60 12.78 -0.65
C THR A 37 8.01 13.11 -1.15
N LYS A 38 8.13 13.50 -2.43
CA LYS A 38 9.40 13.99 -3.02
C LYS A 38 10.00 15.18 -2.26
N LYS A 39 9.18 15.97 -1.54
CA LYS A 39 9.62 17.11 -0.74
C LYS A 39 10.14 16.73 0.66
N GLY A 40 10.16 15.44 1.00
CA GLY A 40 10.58 14.96 2.32
C GLY A 40 9.51 15.07 3.41
N SER A 41 8.28 15.44 3.04
CA SER A 41 7.15 15.51 3.98
C SER A 41 6.32 14.24 3.94
N TRP A 42 5.63 13.94 5.04
CA TRP A 42 4.72 12.81 5.17
C TRP A 42 3.28 13.25 4.88
N VAL A 43 2.57 12.45 4.08
CA VAL A 43 1.12 12.62 3.87
C VAL A 43 0.38 11.37 4.30
N TRP A 44 -0.74 11.53 4.97
CA TRP A 44 -1.65 10.43 5.25
C TRP A 44 -2.32 10.01 3.95
N VAL A 45 -2.30 8.70 3.67
CA VAL A 45 -3.00 8.12 2.53
C VAL A 45 -3.92 7.03 3.04
N GLN A 46 -5.15 7.01 2.52
CA GLN A 46 -6.02 5.84 2.58
C GLN A 46 -5.78 5.03 1.32
N ALA A 47 -5.53 3.73 1.46
CA ALA A 47 -5.16 2.88 0.35
C ALA A 47 -5.80 1.48 0.45
N ASN A 48 -5.99 0.88 -0.71
CA ASN A 48 -6.29 -0.53 -0.88
C ASN A 48 -5.54 -1.06 -2.11
N ALA A 49 -5.28 -2.35 -2.15
CA ALA A 49 -4.57 -3.00 -3.24
C ALA A 49 -5.17 -4.37 -3.54
N ARG A 50 -5.05 -4.79 -4.79
CA ARG A 50 -5.45 -6.12 -5.26
C ARG A 50 -4.37 -6.75 -6.12
N LEU A 51 -4.28 -8.07 -6.07
CA LEU A 51 -3.41 -8.87 -6.92
C LEU A 51 -4.16 -9.27 -8.19
N VAL A 52 -3.61 -8.91 -9.35
CA VAL A 52 -4.12 -9.29 -10.67
C VAL A 52 -3.51 -10.63 -11.06
N TYR A 53 -4.35 -11.51 -11.62
CA TYR A 53 -3.93 -12.81 -12.12
C TYR A 53 -4.04 -12.87 -13.64
N LYS A 54 -3.04 -13.47 -14.29
CA LYS A 54 -2.99 -13.74 -15.73
C LYS A 54 -2.62 -15.20 -15.95
N ALA A 55 -3.43 -15.93 -16.71
CA ALA A 55 -3.27 -17.37 -16.92
C ALA A 55 -3.10 -18.17 -15.61
N GLY A 56 -3.88 -17.82 -14.58
CA GLY A 56 -3.84 -18.49 -13.27
C GLY A 56 -2.63 -18.15 -12.40
N LYS A 57 -1.76 -17.23 -12.82
CA LYS A 57 -0.56 -16.82 -12.06
C LYS A 57 -0.65 -15.35 -11.64
N PRO A 58 -0.11 -14.97 -10.47
CA PRO A 58 0.08 -13.57 -10.10
C PRO A 58 0.84 -12.80 -11.19
N ASP A 59 0.31 -11.64 -11.59
CA ASP A 59 0.87 -10.81 -12.65
C ASP A 59 1.36 -9.47 -12.09
N CYS A 60 0.46 -8.69 -11.49
CA CYS A 60 0.82 -7.40 -10.90
C CYS A 60 -0.10 -7.01 -9.74
N ILE A 61 0.32 -5.99 -8.98
CA ILE A 61 -0.49 -5.39 -7.92
C ILE A 61 -1.04 -4.07 -8.43
N ILE A 62 -2.35 -3.85 -8.28
CA ILE A 62 -2.97 -2.55 -8.49
C ILE A 62 -3.33 -1.96 -7.14
N ALA A 63 -2.69 -0.85 -6.78
CA ALA A 63 -2.98 -0.09 -5.59
C ALA A 63 -3.72 1.20 -5.95
N GLN A 64 -4.77 1.53 -5.18
CA GLN A 64 -5.40 2.84 -5.20
C GLN A 64 -5.03 3.57 -3.92
N GLN A 65 -4.68 4.83 -4.03
CA GLN A 65 -4.25 5.67 -2.91
C GLN A 65 -4.95 7.02 -3.00
N ARG A 66 -5.59 7.41 -1.91
CA ARG A 66 -6.21 8.73 -1.75
C ARG A 66 -5.48 9.47 -0.64
N ALA A 67 -4.89 10.61 -0.97
CA ALA A 67 -4.35 11.51 0.04
C ALA A 67 -5.49 12.03 0.93
N LEU A 68 -5.25 12.04 2.23
CA LEU A 68 -6.15 12.60 3.22
C LEU A 68 -5.71 14.04 3.53
N SER A 69 -6.62 15.00 3.38
CA SER A 69 -6.47 16.39 3.84
C SER A 69 -7.38 16.63 5.04
N ASN A 70 -7.04 17.64 5.85
CA ASN A 70 -7.80 18.03 7.04
C ASN A 70 -8.81 19.15 6.74
N ASP A 71 -9.31 19.25 5.50
CA ASP A 71 -10.24 20.33 5.12
C ASP A 71 -11.59 20.20 5.84
#